data_AF-A0A6A9T791-F1
#
_entry.id   AF-A0A6A9T791-F1
#
_cell.length_a   1.000
_cell.length_b   1.000
_cell.length_c   1.000
_cell.angle_alpha   90.00
_cell.angle_beta   90.00
_cell.angle_gamma   90.00
#
_symmetry.space_group_name_H-M   'P 1'
#
loop_
_entity.id
_entity.type
_entity.pdbx_description
1 polymer ?
#
loop_
_entity_poly.entity_id
_entity_poly.type
_entity_poly.pdbx_seq_one_letter_code
_entity_poly.pdbx_strand_id
1 'polypeptide(L)'
;MDLLDAYGISTPVGGLAESATEAEAIARDLGGPVVMKIASPDILHKSDIGGVEVGVPVEDVRDTYQAFLDRAAEHDPDASILGVQVEELVDLEEETETIVGVNRDPQFGHLLMFGLGGICVQIFEDTSFRVVPVSERESRAMTADI
;
A
#
# COMPACT_ATOMS: atom_id res chain seq x y z
N MET A 1 0.24 11.43 2.65
CA MET A 1 -0.85 10.87 1.82
C MET A 1 -1.83 11.96 1.40
N ASP A 2 -1.30 13.16 1.22
CA ASP A 2 -2.06 14.42 1.24
C ASP A 2 -3.06 14.52 0.08
N LEU A 3 -2.76 13.85 -1.04
CA LEU A 3 -3.68 13.77 -2.15
C LEU A 3 -4.94 12.97 -1.79
N LEU A 4 -4.78 11.80 -1.17
CA LEU A 4 -5.91 10.95 -0.75
C LEU A 4 -6.72 11.65 0.35
N ASP A 5 -6.03 12.27 1.30
CA ASP A 5 -6.67 13.05 2.36
C ASP A 5 -7.47 14.23 1.81
N ALA A 6 -6.97 14.92 0.78
CA ALA A 6 -7.69 16.01 0.11
C ALA A 6 -9.01 15.55 -0.56
N TYR A 7 -9.12 14.26 -0.89
CA TYR A 7 -10.36 13.63 -1.38
C TYR A 7 -11.17 12.93 -0.28
N GLY A 8 -10.75 13.01 0.98
CA GLY A 8 -11.43 12.37 2.12
C GLY A 8 -11.30 10.85 2.13
N ILE A 9 -10.29 10.30 1.47
CA ILE A 9 -9.99 8.87 1.50
C ILE A 9 -9.09 8.61 2.71
N SER A 10 -9.66 7.94 3.72
CA SER A 10 -8.90 7.55 4.91
C SER A 10 -7.76 6.60 4.55
N THR A 11 -6.62 6.81 5.18
CA THR A 11 -5.44 5.96 5.00
C THR A 11 -4.87 5.59 6.37
N PRO A 12 -4.13 4.46 6.49
CA PRO A 12 -3.54 4.05 7.76
C PRO A 12 -2.67 5.17 8.35
N VAL A 13 -2.82 5.41 9.64
CA VAL A 13 -2.00 6.38 10.36
C VAL A 13 -0.56 5.89 10.37
N GLY A 14 0.39 6.79 10.09
CA GLY A 14 1.79 6.44 9.98
C GLY A 14 2.67 7.58 9.51
N GLY A 15 3.91 7.25 9.18
CA GLY A 15 4.88 8.22 8.68
C GLY A 15 6.06 7.57 7.97
N LEU A 16 6.77 8.39 7.19
CA LEU A 16 8.04 8.00 6.57
C LEU A 16 9.17 8.26 7.56
N ALA A 17 9.95 7.23 7.86
CA ALA A 17 11.16 7.31 8.66
C ALA A 17 12.40 7.26 7.78
N GLU A 18 13.32 8.21 7.95
CA GLU A 18 14.62 8.25 7.25
C GLU A 18 15.73 7.58 8.08
N SER A 19 15.40 7.10 9.29
CA SER A 19 16.31 6.34 10.15
C SER A 19 15.59 5.32 11.04
N ALA A 20 16.34 4.32 11.51
CA ALA A 20 15.82 3.32 12.46
C ALA A 20 15.28 3.96 13.77
N THR A 21 15.88 5.08 14.21
CA THR A 21 15.43 5.81 15.40
C THR A 21 14.08 6.49 15.16
N GLU A 22 13.89 7.08 13.98
CA GLU A 22 12.60 7.69 13.61
C GLU A 22 11.53 6.62 13.44
N ALA A 23 11.86 5.48 12.81
CA ALA A 23 10.94 4.37 12.65
C ALA A 23 10.43 3.85 14.02
N GLU A 24 11.34 3.67 14.98
CA GLU A 24 11.01 3.28 16.35
C GLU A 24 10.15 4.33 17.06
N ALA A 25 10.42 5.63 16.85
CA ALA A 25 9.61 6.70 17.42
C ALA A 25 8.18 6.67 16.89
N ILE A 26 7.99 6.56 15.57
CA ILE A 26 6.66 6.43 14.95
C ILE A 26 5.93 5.20 15.48
N ALA A 27 6.60 4.05 15.55
CA ALA A 27 5.99 2.82 16.05
C ALA A 27 5.53 2.93 17.51
N ARG A 28 6.33 3.61 18.37
CA ARG A 28 5.93 3.88 19.76
C ARG A 28 4.73 4.80 19.86
N ASP A 29 4.65 5.82 19.02
CA ASP A 29 3.51 6.75 19.01
C ASP A 29 2.21 6.05 18.55
N LEU A 30 2.32 5.05 17.68
CA LEU A 30 1.19 4.21 17.25
C LEU A 30 0.72 3.22 18.33
N GLY A 31 1.60 2.84 19.27
CA GLY A 31 1.21 2.12 20.49
C GLY A 31 0.95 0.61 20.33
N GLY A 32 1.35 0.01 19.22
CA GLY A 32 1.15 -1.42 18.94
C GLY A 32 2.09 -1.94 17.85
N PRO A 33 1.93 -3.21 17.42
CA PRO A 33 2.63 -3.73 16.25
C PRO A 33 2.34 -2.89 15.01
N VAL A 34 3.33 -2.72 14.16
CA VAL A 34 3.26 -1.86 12.98
C VAL A 34 3.46 -2.63 11.69
N VAL A 35 3.08 -2.01 10.58
CA VAL A 35 3.47 -2.44 9.24
C VAL A 35 4.62 -1.56 8.78
N MET A 36 5.70 -2.19 8.33
CA MET A 36 6.88 -1.50 7.79
C MET A 36 7.01 -1.80 6.30
N LYS A 37 7.18 -0.77 5.47
CA LYS A 37 7.31 -0.90 4.02
C LYS A 37 8.46 -0.03 3.53
N ILE A 38 9.40 -0.57 2.75
CA ILE A 38 10.43 0.25 2.12
C ILE A 38 9.80 1.25 1.15
N ALA A 39 10.30 2.49 1.18
CA ALA A 39 9.90 3.56 0.27
C ALA A 39 11.05 3.87 -0.69
N SER A 40 10.89 3.49 -1.95
CA SER A 40 11.86 3.78 -3.01
C SER A 40 11.14 3.91 -4.35
N PRO A 41 11.46 4.94 -5.18
CA PRO A 41 10.95 5.03 -6.54
C PRO A 41 11.52 3.93 -7.47
N ASP A 42 12.68 3.36 -7.13
CA ASP A 42 13.38 2.39 -7.97
C ASP A 42 12.95 0.95 -7.66
N ILE A 43 12.47 0.69 -6.43
CA ILE A 43 11.98 -0.63 -5.99
C ILE A 43 10.45 -0.67 -6.08
N LEU A 44 9.93 -0.97 -7.28
CA LEU A 44 8.49 -1.04 -7.53
C LEU A 44 7.80 -2.22 -6.85
N HIS A 45 8.44 -3.40 -6.87
CA HIS A 45 7.88 -4.65 -6.33
C HIS A 45 8.51 -4.97 -4.97
N LYS A 46 8.34 -4.05 -4.00
CA LYS A 46 8.91 -4.14 -2.65
C LYS A 46 8.68 -5.48 -1.93
N SER A 47 7.55 -6.15 -2.13
CA SER A 47 7.30 -7.47 -1.52
C SER A 47 8.26 -8.55 -2.04
N ASP A 48 8.68 -8.46 -3.30
CA ASP A 48 9.58 -9.46 -3.92
C ASP A 48 10.97 -9.46 -3.29
N ILE A 49 11.36 -8.34 -2.69
CA ILE A 49 12.62 -8.18 -1.96
C ILE A 49 12.47 -8.33 -0.45
N GLY A 50 11.28 -8.71 0.05
CA GLY A 50 11.00 -8.71 1.48
C GLY A 50 11.05 -7.31 2.10
N GLY A 51 10.69 -6.28 1.33
CA GLY A 51 10.60 -4.88 1.74
C GLY A 51 9.25 -4.50 2.35
N VAL A 52 8.47 -5.49 2.80
CA VAL A 52 7.21 -5.33 3.53
C VAL A 52 7.20 -6.35 4.67
N GLU A 53 6.98 -5.89 5.89
CA GLU A 53 6.83 -6.71 7.09
C GLU A 53 5.59 -6.22 7.85
N VAL A 54 4.73 -7.15 8.27
CA VAL A 54 3.42 -6.86 8.87
C VAL A 54 3.44 -7.37 10.30
N GLY A 55 2.93 -6.57 11.24
CA GLY A 55 2.85 -6.95 12.66
C GLY A 55 4.20 -6.92 13.37
N VAL A 56 5.11 -6.04 12.95
CA VAL A 56 6.42 -5.86 13.57
C VAL A 56 6.24 -5.26 14.96
N PRO A 57 6.69 -5.94 16.04
CA PRO A 57 6.61 -5.38 17.37
C PRO A 57 7.63 -4.25 17.53
N VAL A 58 7.35 -3.29 18.42
CA VAL A 58 8.13 -2.04 18.56
C VAL A 58 9.62 -2.32 18.83
N GLU A 59 9.92 -3.36 19.58
CA GLU A 59 11.29 -3.79 19.91
C GLU A 59 12.11 -4.24 18.68
N ASP A 60 11.45 -4.76 17.65
CA ASP A 60 12.10 -5.32 16.46
C ASP A 60 12.23 -4.30 15.32
N VAL A 61 11.56 -3.14 15.43
CA VAL A 61 11.49 -2.11 14.37
C VAL A 61 12.86 -1.67 13.86
N ARG A 62 13.83 -1.51 14.76
CA ARG A 62 15.19 -1.08 14.37
C ARG A 62 15.91 -2.14 13.55
N ASP A 63 15.75 -3.40 13.92
CA ASP A 63 16.36 -4.53 13.23
C ASP A 63 15.67 -4.76 11.88
N THR A 64 14.35 -4.65 11.81
CA THR A 64 13.59 -4.68 10.55
C THR A 64 13.99 -3.56 9.61
N TYR A 65 14.18 -2.33 10.11
CA TYR A 65 14.64 -1.20 9.32
C TYR A 65 15.99 -1.51 8.65
N GLN A 66 16.96 -2.02 9.41
CA GLN A 66 18.27 -2.37 8.86
C GLN A 66 18.17 -3.50 7.84
N ALA A 67 17.36 -4.53 8.12
CA ALA A 67 17.13 -5.63 7.19
C ALA A 67 16.57 -5.15 5.84
N PHE A 68 15.69 -4.14 5.82
CA PHE A 68 15.20 -3.56 4.57
C PHE A 68 16.29 -2.86 3.77
N LEU A 69 17.16 -2.10 4.43
CA LEU A 69 18.28 -1.45 3.75
C LEU A 69 19.25 -2.47 3.17
N ASP A 70 19.55 -3.53 3.91
CA ASP A 70 20.45 -4.59 3.47
C ASP A 70 19.87 -5.33 2.25
N ARG A 71 18.58 -5.70 2.28
CA ARG A 71 17.88 -6.36 1.16
C ARG A 71 17.79 -5.46 -0.07
N ALA A 72 17.53 -4.17 0.13
CA ALA A 72 17.48 -3.20 -0.95
C ALA A 72 18.85 -3.03 -1.63
N ALA A 73 19.92 -2.91 -0.84
CA ALA A 73 21.28 -2.81 -1.35
C ALA A 73 21.74 -4.09 -2.07
N GLU A 74 21.29 -5.27 -1.62
CA GLU A 74 21.56 -6.54 -2.31
C GLU A 74 20.80 -6.64 -3.64
N HIS A 75 19.57 -6.15 -3.69
CA HIS A 75 18.74 -6.16 -4.89
C HIS A 75 19.21 -5.16 -5.95
N ASP A 76 19.44 -3.92 -5.54
CA ASP A 76 19.91 -2.83 -6.38
C ASP A 76 20.77 -1.85 -5.55
N PRO A 77 22.11 -1.93 -5.66
CA PRO A 77 23.02 -1.05 -4.93
C PRO A 77 22.89 0.43 -5.28
N ASP A 78 22.33 0.76 -6.44
CA ASP A 78 22.18 2.12 -6.94
C ASP A 78 20.77 2.68 -6.67
N ALA A 79 19.87 1.88 -6.08
CA ALA A 79 18.51 2.31 -5.77
C ALA A 79 18.47 3.45 -4.75
N SER A 80 17.70 4.49 -5.07
CA SER A 80 17.40 5.57 -4.14
C SER A 80 16.39 5.09 -3.11
N ILE A 81 16.80 5.00 -1.84
CA ILE A 81 15.90 4.69 -0.73
C ILE A 81 15.51 6.00 -0.06
N LEU A 82 14.21 6.31 -0.05
CA LEU A 82 13.66 7.49 0.63
C LEU A 82 13.50 7.26 2.13
N GLY A 83 13.37 6.00 2.56
CA GLY A 83 13.20 5.60 3.95
C GLY A 83 12.33 4.36 4.08
N VAL A 84 11.72 4.21 5.25
CA VAL A 84 10.74 3.16 5.56
C VAL A 84 9.45 3.79 6.03
N GLN A 85 8.36 3.48 5.34
CA GLN A 85 7.01 3.84 5.75
C GLN A 85 6.60 2.94 6.91
N VAL A 86 6.26 3.54 8.05
CA VAL A 86 5.78 2.86 9.26
C VAL A 86 4.31 3.24 9.46
N GLU A 87 3.43 2.24 9.49
CA GLU A 87 1.98 2.42 9.54
C GLU A 87 1.37 1.56 10.64
N GLU A 88 0.22 1.97 11.16
CA GLU A 88 -0.58 1.15 12.07
C GLU A 88 -0.96 -0.18 11.42
N LEU A 89 -1.04 -1.23 12.23
CA LEU A 89 -1.61 -2.49 11.81
C LEU A 89 -3.15 -2.38 11.82
N VAL A 90 -3.75 -2.40 10.64
CA VAL A 90 -5.20 -2.45 10.49
C VAL A 90 -5.66 -3.91 10.54
N ASP A 91 -6.60 -4.21 11.42
CA ASP A 91 -7.27 -5.50 11.46
C ASP A 91 -8.30 -5.60 10.34
N LEU A 92 -8.14 -6.60 9.48
CA LEU A 92 -8.97 -6.83 8.30
C LEU A 92 -9.76 -8.15 8.39
N GLU A 93 -9.79 -8.82 9.55
CA GLU A 93 -10.41 -10.16 9.68
C GLU A 93 -11.89 -10.19 9.27
N GLU A 94 -12.61 -9.08 9.43
CA GLU A 94 -14.02 -8.93 9.01
C GLU A 94 -14.23 -7.94 7.87
N GLU A 95 -13.15 -7.41 7.28
CA GLU A 95 -13.22 -6.39 6.23
C GLU A 95 -13.08 -7.00 4.83
N THR A 96 -13.69 -6.34 3.85
CA THR A 96 -13.55 -6.73 2.44
C THR A 96 -12.43 -5.94 1.80
N GLU A 97 -11.32 -6.62 1.49
CA GLU A 97 -10.26 -6.01 0.70
C GLU A 97 -10.77 -5.77 -0.74
N THR A 98 -10.60 -4.55 -1.25
CA THR A 98 -11.04 -4.18 -2.60
C THR A 98 -9.93 -3.45 -3.34
N ILE A 99 -10.01 -3.44 -4.66
CA ILE A 99 -9.10 -2.69 -5.53
C ILE A 99 -9.88 -1.69 -6.39
N VAL A 100 -9.37 -0.46 -6.46
CA VAL A 100 -9.88 0.56 -7.38
C VAL A 100 -8.71 1.11 -8.19
N GLY A 101 -8.84 1.11 -9.51
CA GLY A 101 -7.78 1.56 -10.41
C GLY A 101 -8.35 2.31 -11.60
N VAL A 102 -7.54 3.18 -12.19
CA VAL A 102 -7.84 3.82 -13.47
C VAL A 102 -6.68 3.57 -14.43
N ASN A 103 -6.99 3.09 -15.63
CA ASN A 103 -6.04 2.99 -16.72
C ASN A 103 -6.52 3.84 -17.91
N ARG A 104 -5.58 4.38 -18.69
CA ARG A 104 -5.90 5.11 -19.92
C ARG A 104 -5.76 4.18 -21.12
N ASP A 105 -6.89 3.64 -21.56
CA ASP A 105 -7.00 2.84 -22.76
C ASP A 105 -6.85 3.70 -24.04
N PRO A 106 -6.12 3.23 -25.07
CA PRO A 106 -5.93 3.97 -26.32
C PRO A 106 -7.22 4.22 -27.12
N GLN A 107 -8.23 3.36 -27.00
CA GLN A 107 -9.48 3.44 -27.76
C GLN A 107 -10.58 4.12 -26.96
N PHE A 108 -10.72 3.78 -25.67
CA PHE A 108 -11.85 4.21 -24.83
C PHE A 108 -11.53 5.37 -23.89
N GLY A 109 -10.25 5.73 -23.75
CA GLY A 109 -9.83 6.74 -22.78
C GLY A 109 -9.73 6.16 -21.37
N HIS A 110 -10.17 6.90 -20.35
CA HIS A 110 -10.02 6.44 -18.97
C HIS A 110 -11.04 5.33 -18.64
N LEU A 111 -10.51 4.16 -18.30
CA LEU A 111 -11.27 3.02 -17.79
C LEU A 111 -11.06 2.91 -16.28
N LEU A 112 -12.15 2.95 -15.53
CA LEU A 112 -12.20 2.66 -14.10
C LEU A 112 -12.41 1.17 -13.90
N MET A 113 -11.65 0.59 -12.97
CA MET A 113 -11.72 -0.79 -12.50
C MET A 113 -12.12 -0.80 -11.02
N PHE A 114 -13.04 -1.67 -10.66
CA PHE A 114 -13.37 -2.05 -9.28
C PHE A 114 -13.38 -3.57 -9.15
N GLY A 115 -12.89 -4.13 -8.06
CA GLY A 115 -12.91 -5.57 -7.81
C GLY A 115 -12.51 -5.94 -6.39
N LEU A 116 -12.49 -7.24 -6.08
CA LEU A 116 -11.91 -7.74 -4.83
C LEU A 116 -10.39 -7.59 -4.84
N GLY A 117 -9.85 -7.17 -3.71
CA GLY A 117 -8.43 -6.91 -3.48
C GLY A 117 -7.64 -8.17 -3.09
N GLY A 118 -6.44 -7.97 -2.56
CA GLY A 118 -5.55 -9.03 -2.10
C GLY A 118 -4.52 -9.49 -3.11
N ILE A 119 -3.65 -10.40 -2.68
CA ILE A 119 -2.57 -10.94 -3.52
C ILE A 119 -3.06 -11.75 -4.73
N CYS A 120 -4.34 -12.12 -4.76
CA CYS A 120 -4.94 -12.96 -5.80
C CYS A 120 -5.81 -12.19 -6.81
N VAL A 121 -5.77 -10.84 -6.82
CA VAL A 121 -6.57 -9.99 -7.74
C VAL A 121 -6.48 -10.45 -9.21
N GLN A 122 -5.32 -10.94 -9.66
CA GLN A 122 -5.11 -11.37 -11.05
C GLN A 122 -5.71 -12.74 -11.40
N ILE A 123 -6.17 -13.51 -10.41
CA ILE A 123 -6.70 -14.87 -10.60
C ILE A 123 -8.23 -14.86 -10.63
N PHE A 124 -8.85 -13.92 -9.92
CA PHE A 124 -10.30 -13.82 -9.84
C PHE A 124 -10.84 -12.96 -10.99
N GLU A 125 -11.81 -13.48 -11.75
CA GLU A 125 -12.55 -12.74 -12.78
C GLU A 125 -13.53 -11.72 -12.17
N ASP A 126 -13.42 -11.45 -10.86
CA ASP A 126 -14.28 -10.60 -10.06
C ASP A 126 -13.86 -9.12 -10.16
N THR A 127 -13.91 -8.59 -11.39
CA THR A 127 -13.66 -7.18 -11.68
C THR A 127 -14.75 -6.58 -12.58
N SER A 128 -15.16 -5.35 -12.28
CA SER A 128 -16.12 -4.57 -13.07
C SER A 128 -15.43 -3.33 -13.63
N PHE A 129 -15.67 -3.05 -14.92
CA PHE A 129 -15.07 -1.93 -15.65
C PHE A 129 -16.11 -0.91 -16.11
N ARG A 130 -15.77 0.38 -16.07
CA ARG A 130 -16.60 1.46 -16.66
C ARG A 130 -15.73 2.52 -17.33
N VAL A 131 -16.23 3.12 -18.40
CA VAL A 131 -15.61 4.30 -19.03
C VAL A 131 -15.93 5.54 -18.19
N VAL A 132 -14.93 6.34 -17.88
CA VAL A 132 -15.10 7.60 -17.11
C VAL A 132 -15.65 8.70 -18.03
N PRO A 133 -16.58 9.56 -17.57
CA PRO A 133 -17.09 9.69 -16.20
C PRO A 133 -18.15 8.64 -15.84
N VAL A 134 -18.14 8.22 -14.57
CA VAL A 134 -19.14 7.34 -13.96
C VAL A 134 -20.07 8.12 -13.03
N SER A 135 -21.36 7.79 -13.09
CA SER A 135 -22.37 8.26 -12.13
C SER A 135 -22.36 7.40 -10.86
N GLU A 136 -22.89 7.96 -9.76
CA GLU A 136 -23.05 7.21 -8.50
C GLU A 136 -23.82 5.89 -8.69
N ARG A 137 -24.84 5.89 -9.57
CA ARG A 137 -25.62 4.69 -9.91
C ARG A 137 -24.74 3.62 -10.56
N GLU A 138 -23.84 4.01 -11.45
CA GLU A 138 -22.91 3.09 -12.09
C GLU A 138 -21.87 2.57 -11.10
N SER A 139 -21.35 3.43 -10.21
CA SER A 139 -20.43 3.01 -9.14
C SER A 139 -21.07 2.00 -8.20
N ARG A 140 -22.33 2.21 -7.77
CA ARG A 140 -23.07 1.24 -6.93
C ARG A 140 -23.35 -0.07 -7.66
N ALA A 141 -23.56 -0.02 -8.98
CA ALA A 141 -23.70 -1.24 -9.76
C ALA A 141 -22.38 -2.01 -9.81
N MET A 142 -21.24 -1.32 -9.99
CA MET A 142 -19.92 -1.97 -9.96
C MET A 142 -19.65 -2.70 -8.65
N THR A 143 -20.08 -2.16 -7.50
CA THR A 143 -19.92 -2.83 -6.20
C THR A 143 -20.86 -4.02 -5.99
N ALA A 144 -21.94 -4.12 -6.77
CA ALA A 144 -22.90 -5.23 -6.69
C ALA A 144 -22.64 -6.32 -7.75
N ASP A 145 -21.81 -6.01 -8.76
CA ASP A 145 -21.32 -6.96 -9.75
C ASP A 145 -20.28 -7.94 -9.12
N ILE A 146 -19.74 -7.58 -7.95
CA ILE A 146 -18.70 -8.26 -7.17
C ILE A 146 -19.31 -8.77 -5.86
#